data_AF-A0A2U2X3C3-F1
#
_entry.id   AF-A0A2U2X3C3-F1
#
_cell.length_a   1.000
_cell.length_b   1.000
_cell.length_c   1.000
_cell.angle_alpha   90.00
_cell.angle_beta   90.00
_cell.angle_gamma   90.00
#
_symmetry.space_group_name_H-M   'P 1'
#
loop_
_entity.id
_entity.type
_entity.pdbx_description
1 polymer ?
#
loop_
_entity_poly.entity_id
_entity_poly.type
_entity_poly.pdbx_seq_one_letter_code
_entity_poly.pdbx_strand_id
1 'polypeptide(L)'
;MKYHLKIEYDQGTHFWHNYPKEEIIDELLVPFVNGQIVLINIGDGNKAILNMKSVAKMIVYRTRKSLTTTDDKSKVEQMNESEFAKHICTEEIINEAKLLLISKGTSSLLQKSLMTSKNQVFVISKFGDKVIDSAYEGVIKPLFKENGIDVVRVDEIQDSGKIDDQILNLIAESKYIISDLTSARPNCYYETGFAHALGKEIILTIRKEDEIHFDLAGYRFIQWETESELRKELKKRIKGLIE
;
A
#
# COMPACT_ATOMS: atom_id res chain seq x y z
N MET A 1 -0.64 -28.20 -11.35
CA MET A 1 0.60 -27.39 -11.37
C MET A 1 1.18 -27.40 -9.96
N LYS A 2 2.50 -27.16 -9.83
CA LYS A 2 3.18 -27.04 -8.54
C LYS A 2 3.80 -25.65 -8.43
N TYR A 3 3.66 -25.05 -7.26
CA TYR A 3 4.16 -23.72 -6.97
C TYR A 3 5.30 -23.78 -5.97
N HIS A 4 6.26 -22.89 -6.16
CA HIS A 4 7.46 -22.78 -5.35
C HIS A 4 7.69 -21.32 -5.03
N LEU A 5 8.14 -21.05 -3.82
CA LEU A 5 8.40 -19.71 -3.31
C LEU A 5 9.87 -19.61 -2.95
N LYS A 6 10.53 -18.53 -3.37
CA LYS A 6 11.87 -18.16 -2.90
C LYS A 6 11.77 -16.82 -2.19
N ILE A 7 12.31 -16.76 -0.98
CA ILE A 7 12.41 -15.54 -0.18
C ILE A 7 13.89 -15.27 0.12
N GLU A 8 14.31 -14.04 -0.12
CA GLU A 8 15.66 -13.54 0.15
C GLU A 8 15.61 -12.52 1.30
N TYR A 9 16.48 -12.69 2.28
CA TYR A 9 16.71 -11.83 3.44
C TYR A 9 18.13 -11.29 3.39
N ASP A 10 18.45 -10.31 4.23
CA ASP A 10 19.79 -9.68 4.28
C ASP A 10 20.96 -10.67 4.43
N GLN A 11 20.73 -11.84 5.05
CA GLN A 11 21.77 -12.84 5.33
C GLN A 11 21.48 -14.24 4.79
N GLY A 12 20.47 -14.43 3.92
CA GLY A 12 20.21 -15.76 3.39
C GLY A 12 18.94 -15.90 2.56
N THR A 13 18.68 -17.13 2.14
CA THR A 13 17.54 -17.47 1.29
C THR A 13 16.78 -18.63 1.92
N HIS A 14 15.45 -18.52 1.94
CA HIS A 14 14.56 -19.62 2.28
C HIS A 14 13.64 -19.93 1.10
N PHE A 15 13.14 -21.16 1.03
CA PHE A 15 12.30 -21.58 -0.08
C PHE A 15 11.26 -22.60 0.35
N TRP A 16 10.13 -22.57 -0.35
CA TRP A 16 9.05 -23.53 -0.28
C TRP A 16 8.87 -24.14 -1.66
N HIS A 17 8.55 -25.42 -1.73
CA HIS A 17 8.43 -26.11 -3.01
C HIS A 17 7.29 -27.12 -3.00
N ASN A 18 6.72 -27.37 -4.18
CA ASN A 18 5.67 -28.36 -4.43
C ASN A 18 4.32 -28.08 -3.76
N TYR A 19 4.07 -26.83 -3.38
CA TYR A 19 2.81 -26.41 -2.80
C TYR A 19 1.70 -26.31 -3.86
N PRO A 20 0.44 -26.57 -3.48
CA PRO A 20 -0.70 -26.15 -4.28
C PRO A 20 -0.76 -24.61 -4.30
N LYS A 21 -1.51 -24.07 -5.26
CA LYS A 21 -1.58 -22.62 -5.47
C LYS A 21 -2.19 -21.92 -4.26
N GLU A 22 -3.24 -22.52 -3.71
CA GLU A 22 -4.07 -21.98 -2.65
C GLU A 22 -3.27 -21.81 -1.35
N GLU A 23 -2.43 -22.78 -1.00
CA GLU A 23 -1.56 -22.71 0.18
C GLU A 23 -0.48 -21.62 0.05
N ILE A 24 0.15 -21.47 -1.13
CA ILE A 24 1.10 -20.36 -1.36
C ILE A 24 0.41 -19.00 -1.17
N ILE A 25 -0.83 -18.87 -1.65
CA ILE A 25 -1.60 -17.63 -1.54
C ILE A 25 -1.98 -17.36 -0.08
N ASP A 26 -2.66 -18.30 0.57
CA ASP A 26 -3.26 -18.08 1.89
C ASP A 26 -2.21 -18.08 3.02
N GLU A 27 -1.19 -18.93 2.98
CA GLU A 27 -0.24 -19.09 4.09
C GLU A 27 1.01 -18.19 3.99
N LEU A 28 1.41 -17.81 2.77
CA LEU A 28 2.68 -17.12 2.55
C LEU A 28 2.50 -15.74 1.91
N LEU A 29 1.73 -15.65 0.81
CA LEU A 29 1.64 -14.43 0.04
C LEU A 29 0.76 -13.37 0.71
N VAL A 30 -0.45 -13.73 1.17
CA VAL A 30 -1.34 -12.79 1.87
C VAL A 30 -0.68 -12.22 3.13
N PRO A 31 -0.05 -13.04 4.00
CA PRO A 31 0.63 -12.48 5.17
C PRO A 31 1.85 -11.64 4.82
N PHE A 32 2.61 -12.01 3.77
CA PHE A 32 3.75 -11.22 3.28
C PHE A 32 3.33 -9.80 2.89
N VAL A 33 2.30 -9.71 2.03
CA VAL A 33 1.81 -8.44 1.52
C VAL A 33 1.27 -7.55 2.66
N ASN A 34 0.74 -8.16 3.72
CA ASN A 34 0.27 -7.45 4.92
C ASN A 34 1.39 -7.14 5.94
N GLY A 35 2.63 -7.56 5.70
CA GLY A 35 3.73 -7.41 6.66
C GLY A 35 3.48 -8.10 8.00
N GLN A 36 2.66 -9.16 8.00
CA GLN A 36 2.28 -9.89 9.21
C GLN A 36 3.40 -10.81 9.69
N ILE A 37 3.42 -11.05 10.99
CA ILE A 37 4.25 -12.10 11.60
C ILE A 37 3.47 -13.41 11.49
N VAL A 38 4.06 -14.44 10.89
CA VAL A 38 3.41 -15.73 10.68
C VAL A 38 4.12 -16.87 11.38
N LEU A 39 3.34 -17.88 11.76
CA LEU A 39 3.85 -19.13 12.29
C LEU A 39 4.14 -20.07 11.13
N ILE A 40 5.40 -20.38 10.87
CA ILE A 40 5.82 -21.32 9.83
C ILE A 40 6.19 -22.67 10.44
N ASN A 41 5.96 -23.75 9.69
CA ASN A 41 6.49 -25.06 10.04
C ASN A 41 7.91 -25.19 9.48
N ILE A 42 8.88 -25.56 10.31
CA ILE A 42 10.28 -25.73 9.93
C ILE A 42 10.72 -27.20 9.87
N GLY A 43 9.78 -28.14 9.97
CA GLY A 43 10.02 -29.59 9.97
C GLY A 43 9.86 -30.23 11.34
N ASP A 44 9.64 -31.54 11.37
CA ASP A 44 9.55 -32.38 12.58
C ASP A 44 8.52 -31.90 13.62
N GLY A 45 7.44 -31.25 13.16
CA GLY A 45 6.40 -30.69 14.03
C GLY A 45 6.79 -29.37 14.70
N ASN A 46 7.98 -28.85 14.45
CA ASN A 46 8.47 -27.60 15.01
C ASN A 46 7.91 -26.39 14.25
N LYS A 47 7.56 -25.37 15.02
CA LYS A 47 7.01 -24.11 14.53
C LYS A 47 7.98 -22.98 14.84
N ALA A 48 8.19 -22.09 13.87
CA ALA A 48 8.96 -20.88 14.04
C ALA A 48 8.10 -19.67 13.70
N ILE A 49 8.53 -18.50 14.17
CA ILE A 49 7.91 -17.23 13.82
C ILE A 49 8.73 -16.60 12.70
N LEU A 50 8.06 -16.26 11.60
CA LEU A 50 8.64 -15.54 10.48
C LEU A 50 8.13 -14.10 10.47
N ASN A 51 9.06 -13.15 10.55
CA ASN A 51 8.77 -11.74 10.37
C ASN A 51 8.87 -11.38 8.88
N MET A 52 7.74 -11.07 8.26
CA MET A 52 7.72 -10.74 6.82
C MET A 52 8.31 -9.36 6.50
N LYS A 53 8.51 -8.48 7.50
CA LYS A 53 9.12 -7.15 7.27
C LYS A 53 10.63 -7.20 6.98
N SER A 54 11.32 -8.28 7.37
CA SER A 54 12.77 -8.44 7.14
C SER A 54 13.11 -9.13 5.81
N VAL A 55 12.10 -9.36 4.97
CA VAL A 55 12.26 -9.97 3.65
C VAL A 55 12.57 -8.88 2.64
N ALA A 56 13.67 -9.02 1.91
CA ALA A 56 14.06 -8.09 0.86
C ALA A 56 13.35 -8.40 -0.47
N LYS A 57 13.16 -9.68 -0.79
CA LYS A 57 12.61 -10.11 -2.09
C LYS A 57 11.87 -11.44 -1.99
N MET A 58 10.76 -11.55 -2.71
CA MET A 58 9.97 -12.77 -2.81
C MET A 58 9.65 -13.08 -4.29
N ILE A 59 9.82 -14.34 -4.71
CA ILE A 59 9.59 -14.79 -6.09
C ILE A 59 8.79 -16.09 -6.08
N VAL A 60 7.71 -16.14 -6.87
CA VAL A 60 6.87 -17.33 -7.05
C VAL A 60 7.16 -17.96 -8.42
N TYR A 61 7.35 -19.27 -8.43
CA TYR A 61 7.60 -20.08 -9.61
C TYR A 61 6.48 -21.10 -9.80
N ARG A 62 6.11 -21.37 -11.05
CA ARG A 62 5.10 -22.38 -11.42
C ARG A 62 5.69 -23.40 -12.37
N THR A 63 5.63 -24.67 -11.98
CA THR A 63 6.10 -25.79 -12.80
C THR A 63 4.99 -26.84 -12.99
N ARG A 64 5.13 -27.64 -14.06
CA ARG A 64 4.22 -28.78 -14.31
C ARG A 64 4.52 -29.98 -13.41
N LYS A 65 5.81 -30.20 -13.12
CA LYS A 65 6.31 -31.31 -12.29
C LYS A 65 6.82 -30.78 -10.96
N SER A 66 6.76 -31.62 -9.93
CA SER A 66 7.37 -31.34 -8.63
C SER A 66 8.90 -31.19 -8.75
N LEU A 67 9.49 -30.34 -7.92
CA LEU A 67 10.94 -30.31 -7.71
C LEU A 67 11.37 -31.56 -6.96
N THR A 68 12.29 -32.32 -7.56
CA THR A 68 12.87 -33.54 -7.01
C THR A 68 14.28 -33.25 -6.50
N THR A 69 14.63 -33.80 -5.34
CA THR A 69 15.95 -33.68 -4.71
C THR A 69 16.99 -34.66 -5.26
N THR A 70 16.65 -35.43 -6.28
CA THR A 70 17.49 -36.54 -6.76
C THR A 70 18.71 -36.11 -7.56
N ASP A 71 18.84 -34.82 -7.87
CA ASP A 71 20.07 -34.24 -8.43
C ASP A 71 21.01 -33.78 -7.31
N ASP A 72 22.33 -33.82 -7.54
CA ASP A 72 23.37 -33.42 -6.57
C ASP A 72 23.27 -31.96 -6.08
N LYS A 73 22.37 -31.16 -6.67
CA LYS A 73 22.16 -29.75 -6.33
C LYS A 73 21.05 -29.57 -5.30
N SER A 74 21.25 -28.63 -4.38
CA SER A 74 20.19 -28.23 -3.45
C SER A 74 19.02 -27.59 -4.21
N LYS A 75 17.80 -27.68 -3.66
CA LYS A 75 16.61 -27.05 -4.26
C LYS A 75 16.77 -25.53 -4.45
N VAL A 76 17.55 -24.86 -3.59
CA VAL A 76 17.89 -23.44 -3.72
C VAL A 76 18.69 -23.19 -5.00
N GLU A 77 19.70 -24.03 -5.25
CA GLU A 77 20.56 -23.92 -6.43
C GLU A 77 19.75 -24.13 -7.70
N GLN A 78 18.85 -25.12 -7.73
CA GLN A 78 17.94 -25.34 -8.86
C GLN A 78 17.09 -24.09 -9.16
N MET A 79 16.52 -23.45 -8.14
CA MET A 79 15.69 -22.25 -8.31
C MET A 79 16.48 -20.98 -8.70
N ASN A 80 17.80 -21.00 -8.53
CA ASN A 80 18.70 -19.93 -8.96
C ASN A 80 19.19 -20.12 -10.41
N GLU A 81 18.87 -21.24 -11.06
CA GLU A 81 19.22 -21.45 -12.46
C GLU A 81 18.44 -20.52 -13.40
N SER A 82 19.09 -20.12 -14.50
CA SER A 82 18.49 -19.22 -15.50
C SER A 82 17.21 -19.79 -16.14
N GLU A 83 17.11 -21.11 -16.24
CA GLU A 83 15.90 -21.79 -16.74
C GLU A 83 14.68 -21.56 -15.84
N PHE A 84 14.87 -21.43 -14.51
CA PHE A 84 13.76 -21.14 -13.59
C PHE A 84 13.18 -19.74 -13.77
N ALA A 85 13.95 -18.79 -14.31
CA ALA A 85 13.44 -17.46 -14.59
C ALA A 85 12.24 -17.50 -15.56
N LYS A 86 12.18 -18.47 -16.48
CA LYS A 86 11.05 -18.68 -17.41
C LYS A 86 9.76 -19.13 -16.72
N HIS A 87 9.85 -19.57 -15.47
CA HIS A 87 8.74 -20.09 -14.69
C HIS A 87 8.22 -19.10 -13.64
N ILE A 88 8.77 -17.89 -13.59
CA ILE A 88 8.31 -16.84 -12.67
C ILE A 88 6.86 -16.47 -12.99
N CYS A 89 6.03 -16.45 -11.96
CA CYS A 89 4.60 -16.12 -12.04
C CYS A 89 4.15 -15.23 -10.87
N THR A 90 5.08 -14.53 -10.22
CA THR A 90 4.80 -13.72 -9.02
C THR A 90 3.66 -12.73 -9.23
N GLU A 91 3.66 -11.98 -10.33
CA GLU A 91 2.63 -10.98 -10.61
C GLU A 91 1.24 -11.60 -10.82
N GLU A 92 1.17 -12.70 -11.59
CA GLU A 92 -0.07 -13.46 -11.81
C GLU A 92 -0.67 -13.90 -10.47
N ILE A 93 0.15 -14.49 -9.59
CA ILE A 93 -0.29 -14.99 -8.28
C ILE A 93 -0.67 -13.86 -7.34
N ILE A 94 0.03 -12.71 -7.37
CA ILE A 94 -0.37 -11.52 -6.60
C ILE A 94 -1.75 -11.04 -7.04
N ASN A 95 -2.02 -10.98 -8.34
CA ASN A 95 -3.31 -10.53 -8.85
C ASN A 95 -4.43 -11.50 -8.49
N GLU A 96 -4.19 -12.80 -8.58
CA GLU A 96 -5.16 -13.82 -8.13
C GLU A 96 -5.40 -13.78 -6.63
N ALA A 97 -4.36 -13.63 -5.81
CA ALA A 97 -4.48 -13.48 -4.37
C ALA A 97 -5.35 -12.27 -4.00
N LYS A 98 -5.16 -11.15 -4.69
CA LYS A 98 -6.02 -9.97 -4.55
C LYS A 98 -7.49 -10.29 -4.87
N LEU A 99 -7.76 -11.05 -5.94
CA LEU A 99 -9.13 -11.47 -6.29
C LEU A 99 -9.76 -12.41 -5.26
N LEU A 100 -8.98 -13.34 -4.70
CA LEU A 100 -9.46 -14.25 -3.64
C LEU A 100 -9.77 -13.50 -2.33
N LEU A 101 -9.00 -12.46 -2.01
CA LEU A 101 -9.29 -11.58 -0.88
C LEU A 101 -10.60 -10.80 -1.08
N ILE A 102 -10.93 -10.44 -2.33
CA ILE A 102 -12.20 -9.78 -2.68
C ILE A 102 -13.39 -10.72 -2.50
N SER A 103 -13.26 -12.00 -2.87
CA SER A 103 -14.38 -12.96 -2.86
C SER A 103 -14.75 -13.50 -1.47
N LYS A 104 -13.83 -13.49 -0.50
CA LYS A 104 -14.07 -13.93 0.89
C LYS A 104 -14.94 -12.95 1.71
N GLY A 105 -15.56 -11.94 1.09
CA GLY A 105 -16.69 -11.18 1.64
C GLY A 105 -16.39 -10.26 2.83
N THR A 106 -15.14 -10.19 3.27
CA THR A 106 -14.70 -9.34 4.39
C THR A 106 -13.42 -8.66 3.96
N SER A 107 -13.51 -7.58 3.19
CA SER A 107 -12.32 -6.77 2.89
C SER A 107 -12.06 -5.87 4.10
N SER A 108 -11.26 -6.36 5.03
CA SER A 108 -10.64 -5.50 6.04
C SER A 108 -9.98 -4.30 5.35
N LEU A 109 -9.90 -3.16 6.03
CA LEU A 109 -9.31 -1.95 5.45
C LEU A 109 -7.87 -2.17 4.93
N LEU A 110 -7.13 -3.06 5.59
CA LEU A 110 -5.80 -3.49 5.17
C LEU A 110 -5.84 -4.27 3.84
N GLN A 111 -6.83 -5.16 3.64
CA GLN A 111 -6.99 -5.82 2.34
C GLN A 111 -7.43 -4.84 1.24
N LYS A 112 -8.22 -3.82 1.58
CA LYS A 112 -8.60 -2.76 0.63
C LYS A 112 -7.40 -1.94 0.17
N SER A 113 -6.45 -1.64 1.05
CA SER A 113 -5.23 -0.92 0.68
C SER A 113 -4.32 -1.70 -0.27
N LEU A 114 -4.46 -3.02 -0.31
CA LEU A 114 -3.70 -3.91 -1.20
C LEU A 114 -4.35 -4.12 -2.57
N MET A 115 -5.61 -3.70 -2.75
CA MET A 115 -6.26 -3.70 -4.05
C MET A 115 -5.64 -2.62 -4.95
N THR A 116 -5.82 -2.77 -6.27
CA THR A 116 -5.48 -1.69 -7.21
C THR A 116 -6.24 -0.44 -6.79
N SER A 117 -5.50 0.57 -6.32
CA SER A 117 -6.10 1.81 -5.86
C SER A 117 -6.81 2.50 -7.04
N LYS A 118 -7.95 3.13 -6.75
CA LYS A 118 -8.64 4.00 -7.70
C LYS A 118 -7.68 5.11 -8.13
N ASN A 119 -7.77 5.54 -9.38
CA ASN A 119 -6.99 6.67 -9.88
C ASN A 119 -7.55 8.00 -9.35
N GLN A 120 -7.51 8.15 -8.03
CA GLN A 120 -8.04 9.27 -7.30
C GLN A 120 -7.06 9.71 -6.20
N VAL A 121 -7.23 10.95 -5.76
CA VAL A 121 -6.67 11.49 -4.53
C VAL A 121 -7.80 11.74 -3.53
N PHE A 122 -7.60 11.28 -2.29
CA PHE A 122 -8.47 11.64 -1.18
C PHE A 122 -7.86 12.79 -0.38
N VAL A 123 -8.67 13.79 -0.06
CA VAL A 123 -8.24 15.00 0.65
C VAL A 123 -8.74 14.96 2.09
N ILE A 124 -7.80 14.81 3.01
CA ILE A 124 -7.99 14.97 4.45
C ILE A 124 -7.78 16.45 4.76
N SER A 125 -8.82 17.15 5.19
CA SER A 125 -8.73 18.58 5.55
C SER A 125 -9.91 19.02 6.41
N LYS A 126 -9.74 20.16 7.09
CA LYS A 126 -10.85 20.89 7.71
C LYS A 126 -11.77 21.45 6.62
N PHE A 127 -13.01 20.98 6.59
CA PHE A 127 -14.08 21.59 5.79
C PHE A 127 -14.86 22.65 6.59
N GLY A 128 -15.49 23.60 5.87
CA GLY A 128 -16.22 24.73 6.45
C GLY A 128 -15.32 25.91 6.85
N ASP A 129 -14.04 25.87 6.47
CA ASP A 129 -13.09 26.97 6.62
C ASP A 129 -12.87 27.63 5.26
N LYS A 130 -13.19 28.92 5.15
CA LYS A 130 -13.18 29.64 3.86
C LYS A 130 -11.83 29.56 3.14
N VAL A 131 -10.71 29.58 3.88
CA VAL A 131 -9.38 29.61 3.26
C VAL A 131 -9.01 28.21 2.78
N ILE A 132 -9.27 27.19 3.59
CA ILE A 132 -8.99 25.79 3.24
C ILE A 132 -9.92 25.30 2.13
N ASP A 133 -11.21 25.67 2.18
CA ASP A 133 -12.19 25.34 1.15
C ASP A 133 -11.84 26.01 -0.19
N SER A 134 -11.39 27.27 -0.17
CA SER A 134 -10.92 27.98 -1.37
C SER A 134 -9.66 27.33 -1.94
N ALA A 135 -8.71 26.92 -1.10
CA ALA A 135 -7.52 26.17 -1.54
C ALA A 135 -7.89 24.79 -2.14
N TYR A 136 -8.87 24.10 -1.56
CA TYR A 136 -9.36 22.83 -2.08
C TYR A 136 -9.99 22.98 -3.48
N GLU A 137 -10.98 23.85 -3.62
CA GLU A 137 -11.72 24.05 -4.88
C GLU A 137 -10.89 24.78 -5.94
N GLY A 138 -10.08 25.76 -5.53
CA GLY A 138 -9.32 26.62 -6.42
C GLY A 138 -8.01 25.99 -6.90
N VAL A 139 -7.37 25.15 -6.08
CA VAL A 139 -6.00 24.66 -6.34
C VAL A 139 -5.92 23.14 -6.40
N ILE A 140 -6.26 22.46 -5.31
CA ILE A 140 -6.07 21.01 -5.19
C ILE A 140 -6.89 20.28 -6.26
N LYS A 141 -8.19 20.54 -6.29
CA LYS A 141 -9.12 19.82 -7.16
C LYS A 141 -8.85 20.05 -8.66
N PRO A 142 -8.62 21.29 -9.14
CA PRO A 142 -8.28 21.52 -10.54
C PRO A 142 -6.94 20.89 -10.94
N LEU A 143 -5.89 21.00 -10.11
CA LEU A 143 -4.57 20.47 -10.46
C LEU A 143 -4.58 18.96 -10.66
N PHE A 144 -5.26 18.19 -9.80
CA PHE A 144 -5.35 16.75 -9.98
C PHE A 144 -6.24 16.38 -11.17
N LYS A 145 -7.36 17.09 -11.37
CA LYS A 145 -8.23 16.87 -12.54
C LYS A 145 -7.53 17.15 -13.87
N GLU A 146 -6.69 18.18 -13.95
CA GLU A 146 -5.84 18.49 -15.12
C GLU A 146 -4.89 17.32 -15.47
N ASN A 147 -4.56 16.47 -14.49
CA ASN A 147 -3.72 15.29 -14.66
C ASN A 147 -4.53 13.98 -14.76
N GLY A 148 -5.85 14.06 -14.96
CA GLY A 148 -6.73 12.89 -15.11
C GLY A 148 -6.91 12.07 -13.84
N ILE A 149 -6.71 12.67 -12.67
CA ILE A 149 -6.88 12.02 -11.36
C ILE A 149 -8.13 12.62 -10.71
N ASP A 150 -9.04 11.74 -10.28
CA ASP A 150 -10.25 12.16 -9.56
C ASP A 150 -9.89 12.68 -8.16
N VAL A 151 -10.71 13.59 -7.62
CA VAL A 151 -10.48 14.18 -6.30
C VAL A 151 -11.72 14.00 -5.47
N VAL A 152 -11.53 13.51 -4.24
CA VAL A 152 -12.63 13.25 -3.31
C VAL A 152 -12.30 13.87 -1.96
N ARG A 153 -13.26 14.57 -1.38
CA ARG A 153 -13.24 15.06 0.01
C ARG A 153 -14.54 14.63 0.70
N VAL A 154 -14.47 14.41 2.01
CA VAL A 154 -15.57 13.80 2.78
C VAL A 154 -16.91 14.54 2.66
N ASP A 155 -16.89 15.87 2.55
CA ASP A 155 -18.08 16.72 2.43
C ASP A 155 -18.81 16.58 1.07
N GLU A 156 -18.16 16.00 0.06
CA GLU A 156 -18.78 15.75 -1.26
C GLU A 156 -19.59 14.45 -1.30
N ILE A 157 -19.54 13.65 -0.25
CA ILE A 157 -20.16 12.33 -0.20
C ILE A 157 -21.54 12.46 0.44
N GLN A 158 -22.57 12.30 -0.38
CA GLN A 158 -23.96 12.25 0.08
C GLN A 158 -24.34 10.79 0.41
N ASP A 159 -24.03 10.33 1.61
CA ASP A 159 -24.47 9.01 2.09
C ASP A 159 -24.80 9.03 3.60
N SER A 160 -25.69 8.12 4.00
CA SER A 160 -26.26 7.96 5.35
C SER A 160 -25.44 7.06 6.29
N GLY A 161 -24.30 6.54 5.82
CA GLY A 161 -23.40 5.69 6.60
C GLY A 161 -22.64 6.43 7.71
N LYS A 162 -21.94 5.67 8.57
CA LYS A 162 -20.98 6.26 9.53
C LYS A 162 -19.84 6.91 8.74
N ILE A 163 -19.73 8.23 8.88
CA ILE A 163 -18.72 9.06 8.21
C ILE A 163 -17.31 8.48 8.40
N ASP A 164 -17.00 7.99 9.61
CA ASP A 164 -15.69 7.44 9.95
C ASP A 164 -15.30 6.21 9.09
N ASP A 165 -16.22 5.26 8.90
CA ASP A 165 -15.95 4.05 8.10
C ASP A 165 -15.73 4.39 6.62
N GLN A 166 -16.45 5.39 6.10
CA GLN A 166 -16.32 5.85 4.72
C GLN A 166 -14.96 6.52 4.49
N ILE A 167 -14.54 7.41 5.40
CA ILE A 167 -13.22 8.06 5.33
C ILE A 167 -12.11 7.01 5.27
N LEU A 168 -12.13 6.02 6.17
CA LEU A 168 -11.10 4.98 6.19
C LEU A 168 -11.08 4.16 4.89
N ASN A 169 -12.25 3.87 4.32
CA ASN A 169 -12.35 3.19 3.03
C ASN A 169 -11.78 4.03 1.89
N LEU A 170 -12.08 5.34 1.86
CA LEU A 170 -11.56 6.24 0.83
C LEU A 170 -10.04 6.37 0.91
N ILE A 171 -9.50 6.44 2.13
CA ILE A 171 -8.04 6.42 2.34
C ILE A 171 -7.46 5.12 1.79
N ALA A 172 -8.07 3.98 2.12
CA ALA A 172 -7.60 2.68 1.68
C ALA A 172 -7.70 2.49 0.15
N GLU A 173 -8.71 3.05 -0.50
CA GLU A 173 -8.95 2.88 -1.94
C GLU A 173 -8.23 3.93 -2.81
N SER A 174 -7.78 5.04 -2.25
CA SER A 174 -7.13 6.12 -3.01
C SER A 174 -5.67 5.81 -3.32
N LYS A 175 -5.22 6.25 -4.50
CA LYS A 175 -3.82 6.12 -4.93
C LYS A 175 -2.93 7.14 -4.23
N TYR A 176 -3.43 8.36 -4.07
CA TYR A 176 -2.73 9.45 -3.38
C TYR A 176 -3.58 9.99 -2.24
N ILE A 177 -2.92 10.57 -1.25
CA ILE A 177 -3.56 11.28 -0.14
C ILE A 177 -3.00 12.70 -0.10
N ILE A 178 -3.87 13.71 -0.05
CA ILE A 178 -3.47 15.03 0.45
C ILE A 178 -3.97 15.15 1.87
N SER A 179 -3.08 15.55 2.77
CA SER A 179 -3.45 15.82 4.15
C SER A 179 -3.08 17.25 4.51
N ASP A 180 -4.09 18.10 4.61
CA ASP A 180 -3.95 19.47 5.10
C ASP A 180 -4.12 19.50 6.62
N LEU A 181 -3.05 19.88 7.31
CA LEU A 181 -2.98 19.87 8.79
C LEU A 181 -3.15 21.25 9.42
N THR A 182 -3.64 22.21 8.64
CA THR A 182 -4.00 23.57 9.10
C THR A 182 -4.95 23.49 10.30
N SER A 183 -4.75 24.37 11.28
CA SER A 183 -5.46 24.43 12.57
C SER A 183 -5.30 23.20 13.47
N ALA A 184 -4.31 22.34 13.24
CA ALA A 184 -3.99 21.18 14.09
C ALA A 184 -5.18 20.26 14.43
N ARG A 185 -6.09 20.00 13.47
CA ARG A 185 -7.32 19.24 13.74
C ARG A 185 -7.05 17.77 14.07
N PRO A 186 -7.47 17.25 15.25
CA PRO A 186 -7.16 15.88 15.68
C PRO A 186 -7.59 14.79 14.69
N ASN A 187 -8.78 14.93 14.08
CA ASN A 187 -9.28 13.96 13.10
C ASN A 187 -8.37 13.86 11.87
N CYS A 188 -7.86 15.01 11.38
CA CYS A 188 -6.95 15.01 10.24
C CYS A 188 -5.68 14.24 10.58
N TYR A 189 -5.08 14.45 11.77
CA TYR A 189 -3.90 13.69 12.20
C TYR A 189 -4.17 12.18 12.35
N TYR A 190 -5.34 11.81 12.87
CA TYR A 190 -5.75 10.41 12.96
C TYR A 190 -5.83 9.76 11.56
N GLU A 191 -6.48 10.43 10.62
CA GLU A 191 -6.62 9.99 9.23
C GLU A 191 -5.26 9.94 8.50
N THR A 192 -4.38 10.92 8.73
CA THR A 192 -2.99 10.90 8.21
C THR A 192 -2.22 9.71 8.77
N GLY A 193 -2.31 9.47 10.08
CA GLY A 193 -1.66 8.33 10.73
C GLY A 193 -2.15 6.99 10.18
N PHE A 194 -3.45 6.89 9.90
CA PHE A 194 -4.03 5.72 9.25
C PHE A 194 -3.51 5.55 7.81
N ALA A 195 -3.46 6.62 7.01
CA ALA A 195 -2.87 6.58 5.68
C ALA A 195 -1.39 6.15 5.71
N HIS A 196 -0.63 6.63 6.70
CA HIS A 196 0.76 6.23 6.92
C HIS A 196 0.87 4.73 7.24
N ALA A 197 0.01 4.22 8.12
CA ALA A 197 0.00 2.80 8.48
C ALA A 197 -0.31 1.89 7.27
N LEU A 198 -1.10 2.37 6.31
CA LEU A 198 -1.40 1.70 5.05
C LEU A 198 -0.33 1.89 3.97
N GLY A 199 0.76 2.63 4.26
CA GLY A 199 1.85 2.87 3.31
C GLY A 199 1.45 3.71 2.09
N LYS A 200 0.47 4.61 2.25
CA LYS A 200 -0.01 5.48 1.16
C LYS A 200 0.99 6.56 0.79
N GLU A 201 0.98 6.98 -0.47
CA GLU A 201 1.68 8.17 -0.93
C GLU A 201 0.95 9.43 -0.46
N ILE A 202 1.50 10.09 0.56
CA ILE A 202 0.89 11.24 1.23
C ILE A 202 1.64 12.53 0.85
N ILE A 203 0.88 13.55 0.49
CA ILE A 203 1.33 14.93 0.34
C ILE A 203 0.80 15.72 1.54
N LEU A 204 1.70 16.16 2.40
CA LEU A 204 1.34 16.98 3.56
C LEU A 204 1.33 18.46 3.19
N THR A 205 0.26 19.15 3.55
CA THR A 205 0.11 20.60 3.37
C THR A 205 -0.23 21.25 4.71
N ILE A 206 0.23 22.49 4.92
CA ILE A 206 -0.09 23.27 6.12
C ILE A 206 0.03 24.76 5.81
N ARG A 207 -0.82 25.59 6.42
CA ARG A 207 -0.61 27.03 6.34
C ARG A 207 0.61 27.47 7.15
N LYS A 208 1.39 28.41 6.63
CA LYS A 208 2.62 28.93 7.29
C LYS A 208 2.37 29.54 8.67
N GLU A 209 1.16 30.02 8.93
CA GLU A 209 0.77 30.60 10.22
C GLU A 209 0.51 29.56 11.31
N ASP A 210 0.36 28.29 10.94
CA ASP A 210 0.13 27.19 11.87
C ASP A 210 1.42 26.43 12.18
N GLU A 211 1.51 25.91 13.41
CA GLU A 211 2.64 25.10 13.85
C GLU A 211 2.44 23.62 13.47
N ILE A 212 3.52 23.00 12.96
CA ILE A 212 3.55 21.57 12.66
C ILE A 212 3.68 20.82 13.99
N HIS A 213 2.78 19.86 14.24
CA HIS A 213 2.87 19.01 15.43
C HIS A 213 4.15 18.16 15.41
N PHE A 214 4.77 17.96 16.58
CA PHE A 214 6.10 17.34 16.68
C PHE A 214 6.17 15.94 16.07
N ASP A 215 5.08 15.16 16.12
CA ASP A 215 5.00 13.80 15.56
C ASP A 215 5.29 13.75 14.05
N LEU A 216 4.98 14.84 13.33
CA LEU A 216 5.21 14.92 11.89
C LEU A 216 6.32 15.91 11.52
N ALA A 217 7.02 16.52 12.48
CA ALA A 217 8.02 17.55 12.21
C ALA A 217 9.18 17.09 11.30
N GLY A 218 9.47 15.79 11.25
CA GLY A 218 10.49 15.21 10.36
C GLY A 218 10.05 15.02 8.90
N TYR A 219 8.77 15.22 8.59
CA TYR A 219 8.23 15.04 7.24
C TYR A 219 8.31 16.34 6.42
N ARG A 220 8.28 16.19 5.09
CA ARG A 220 8.23 17.33 4.18
C ARG A 220 6.79 17.83 4.03
N PHE A 221 6.60 19.11 4.28
CA PHE A 221 5.33 19.81 4.08
C PHE A 221 5.42 20.78 2.92
N ILE A 222 4.34 20.91 2.16
CA ILE A 222 4.08 22.12 1.39
C ILE A 222 3.50 23.14 2.37
N GLN A 223 4.35 24.07 2.80
CA GLN A 223 3.92 25.21 3.60
C GLN A 223 3.45 26.34 2.68
N TRP A 224 2.25 26.84 2.90
CA TRP A 224 1.64 27.83 2.01
C TRP A 224 0.95 28.95 2.80
N GLU A 225 0.94 30.15 2.24
CA GLU A 225 0.15 31.27 2.77
C GLU A 225 -0.95 31.69 1.79
N THR A 226 -0.66 31.56 0.48
CA THR A 226 -1.59 31.89 -0.59
C THR A 226 -1.83 30.68 -1.50
N GLU A 227 -2.97 30.68 -2.19
CA GLU A 227 -3.29 29.67 -3.20
C GLU A 227 -2.26 29.59 -4.33
N SER A 228 -1.63 30.71 -4.68
CA SER A 228 -0.58 30.76 -5.70
C SER A 228 0.65 29.96 -5.28
N GLU A 229 1.07 30.10 -4.01
CA GLU A 229 2.16 29.31 -3.44
C GLU A 229 1.82 27.82 -3.40
N LEU A 230 0.63 27.48 -2.88
CA LEU A 230 0.15 26.10 -2.83
C LEU A 230 0.13 25.50 -4.24
N ARG A 231 -0.40 26.21 -5.24
CA ARG A 231 -0.46 25.75 -6.63
C ARG A 231 0.92 25.45 -7.19
N LYS A 232 1.87 26.35 -6.97
CA LYS A 232 3.23 26.21 -7.49
C LYS A 232 3.93 24.97 -6.91
N GLU A 233 3.91 24.81 -5.60
CA GLU A 233 4.61 23.70 -4.94
C GLU A 233 3.88 22.36 -5.13
N LEU A 234 2.55 22.35 -5.10
CA LEU A 234 1.75 21.14 -5.36
C LEU A 234 1.94 20.66 -6.80
N LYS A 235 1.98 21.56 -7.79
CA LYS A 235 2.25 21.19 -9.19
C LYS A 235 3.61 20.51 -9.36
N LYS A 236 4.65 20.98 -8.66
CA LYS A 236 5.96 20.30 -8.67
C LYS A 236 5.88 18.90 -8.06
N ARG A 237 5.16 18.76 -6.94
CA ARG A 237 5.00 17.46 -6.26
C ARG A 237 4.22 16.47 -7.13
N ILE A 238 3.13 16.88 -7.75
CA ILE A 238 2.32 16.06 -8.67
C ILE A 238 3.18 15.58 -9.85
N LYS A 239 3.96 16.48 -10.46
CA LYS A 239 4.84 16.11 -11.59
C LYS A 239 5.80 14.99 -11.20
N GLY A 240 6.46 15.10 -10.05
CA GLY A 240 7.36 14.06 -9.55
C GLY A 240 6.69 12.79 -9.03
N LEU A 241 5.35 12.73 -8.99
CA LEU A 241 4.58 11.51 -8.64
C LEU A 241 4.05 10.77 -9.88
N ILE A 242 3.92 11.46 -11.02
CA ILE A 242 3.32 10.91 -12.25
C ILE A 242 4.40 10.48 -13.25
N GLU A 243 5.60 11.08 -13.20
CA GLU A 243 6.79 10.63 -13.94
C GLU A 243 7.37 9.33 -13.38
#